data_AF-A0A1Q8AJ89-F1
#
_entry.id   AF-A0A1Q8AJ89-F1
#
_cell.length_a   1.000
_cell.length_b   1.000
_cell.length_c   1.000
_cell.angle_alpha   90.00
_cell.angle_beta   90.00
_cell.angle_gamma   90.00
#
_symmetry.space_group_name_H-M   'P 1'
#
loop_
_entity.id
_entity.type
_entity.pdbx_description
1 polymer ?
#
loop_
_entity_poly.entity_id
_entity_poly.type
_entity_poly.pdbx_seq_one_letter_code
_entity_poly.pdbx_strand_id
1 'polypeptide(L)'
;MATHGRTIRCSFSGAVDANGAPLYRIGTPSATTVNLEDASGAGLAGWGWRDNGYGAGVMGPAIVFATAGLQTLRIQPREDGLGIDQVVLSAVKYLSSPPGALKNDNTVLPR
;
A
#
# COMPACT_ATOMS: atom_id res chain seq x y z
N MET A 1 -20.02 8.04 4.32
CA MET A 1 -19.68 8.37 2.91
C MET A 1 -18.38 9.14 2.95
N ALA A 2 -17.24 8.48 2.69
CA ALA A 2 -15.92 9.06 2.88
C ALA A 2 -15.66 10.15 1.84
N THR A 3 -15.50 11.39 2.30
CA THR A 3 -15.19 12.53 1.45
C THR A 3 -13.66 12.70 1.31
N HIS A 4 -13.17 12.38 0.10
CA HIS A 4 -12.07 13.06 -0.66
C HIS A 4 -10.62 12.50 -0.56
N GLY A 5 -10.17 11.87 -1.65
CA GLY A 5 -9.03 12.35 -2.46
C GLY A 5 -7.58 12.03 -2.19
N ARG A 6 -7.24 11.18 -1.21
CA ARG A 6 -5.83 10.96 -0.85
C ARG A 6 -5.46 9.50 -0.86
N THR A 7 -5.53 8.89 -2.05
CA THR A 7 -5.31 7.45 -2.20
C THR A 7 -4.45 7.13 -3.41
N ILE A 8 -3.70 6.03 -3.33
CA ILE A 8 -3.15 5.35 -4.50
C ILE A 8 -3.82 4.00 -4.68
N ARG A 9 -3.89 3.56 -5.94
CA ARG A 9 -4.25 2.19 -6.30
C ARG A 9 -2.99 1.43 -6.67
N CYS A 10 -2.83 0.24 -6.08
CA CYS A 10 -1.70 -0.65 -6.32
C CYS A 10 -2.20 -1.96 -6.95
N SER A 11 -1.55 -2.36 -8.04
CA SER A 11 -1.80 -3.63 -8.73
C SER A 11 -0.49 -4.34 -9.05
N PHE A 12 -0.53 -5.66 -9.17
CA PHE A 12 0.67 -6.49 -9.25
C PHE A 12 0.59 -7.52 -10.39
N SER A 13 1.72 -7.97 -10.93
CA SER A 13 1.73 -8.94 -12.05
C SER A 13 1.22 -10.34 -11.67
N GLY A 14 1.54 -10.84 -10.47
CA GLY A 14 1.32 -12.24 -10.07
C GLY A 14 0.43 -12.44 -8.85
N ALA A 15 -0.31 -11.42 -8.41
CA ALA A 15 -1.09 -11.52 -7.18
C ALA A 15 -2.32 -12.43 -7.32
N VAL A 16 -2.63 -13.16 -6.25
CA VAL A 16 -3.73 -14.14 -6.14
C VAL A 16 -4.47 -14.05 -4.80
N ASP A 17 -5.70 -14.55 -4.78
CA ASP A 17 -6.43 -14.83 -3.54
C ASP A 17 -6.09 -16.22 -2.95
N ALA A 18 -6.78 -16.59 -1.86
CA ALA A 18 -6.59 -17.88 -1.18
C ALA A 18 -6.95 -19.11 -2.04
N ASN A 19 -7.73 -18.94 -3.10
CA ASN A 19 -8.10 -20.00 -4.03
C ASN A 19 -7.20 -20.01 -5.28
N GLY A 20 -6.18 -19.15 -5.34
CA GLY A 20 -5.30 -19.00 -6.49
C GLY A 20 -5.89 -18.18 -7.64
N ALA A 21 -7.06 -17.56 -7.48
CA ALA A 21 -7.66 -16.73 -8.51
C ALA A 21 -6.96 -15.36 -8.57
N PRO A 22 -6.89 -14.69 -9.74
CA PRO A 22 -6.29 -13.37 -9.86
C PRO A 22 -6.91 -12.33 -8.92
N LEU A 23 -6.09 -11.71 -8.07
CA LEU A 23 -6.50 -10.64 -7.15
C LEU A 23 -5.56 -9.45 -7.29
N TYR A 24 -6.09 -8.23 -7.40
CA TYR A 24 -5.30 -7.00 -7.60
C TYR A 24 -4.30 -7.09 -8.77
N ARG A 25 -4.64 -7.87 -9.81
CA ARG A 25 -3.71 -8.19 -10.88
C ARG A 25 -3.69 -7.12 -11.97
N ILE A 26 -2.51 -6.76 -12.45
CA ILE A 26 -2.33 -5.87 -13.61
C ILE A 26 -3.11 -6.46 -14.81
N GLY A 27 -3.85 -5.61 -15.52
CA GLY A 27 -4.73 -6.03 -16.62
C GLY A 27 -6.15 -6.38 -16.19
N THR A 28 -6.44 -6.38 -14.89
CA THR A 28 -7.81 -6.48 -14.34
C THR A 28 -8.30 -5.12 -13.84
N PRO A 29 -9.61 -4.92 -13.63
CA PRO A 29 -10.14 -3.73 -12.94
C PRO A 29 -9.82 -3.68 -11.44
N SER A 30 -9.21 -4.75 -10.89
CA SER A 30 -8.96 -4.89 -9.46
C SER A 30 -7.59 -4.31 -9.07
N ALA A 31 -7.56 -3.57 -7.97
CA ALA A 31 -6.36 -3.02 -7.34
C ALA A 31 -6.64 -2.80 -5.85
N THR A 32 -5.64 -2.93 -4.99
CA THR A 32 -5.77 -2.53 -3.59
C THR A 32 -5.62 -1.01 -3.46
N THR A 33 -6.14 -0.44 -2.39
CA THR A 33 -6.09 1.01 -2.14
C THR A 33 -5.23 1.26 -0.91
N VAL A 34 -4.30 2.20 -1.02
CA VAL A 34 -3.54 2.74 0.10
C VAL A 34 -4.07 4.14 0.37
N ASN A 35 -4.60 4.34 1.56
CA ASN A 35 -5.08 5.65 2.00
C ASN A 35 -3.95 6.39 2.70
N LEU A 36 -3.78 7.67 2.38
CA LEU A 36 -2.77 8.49 3.05
C LEU A 36 -3.25 8.96 4.44
N GLU A 37 -4.55 8.91 4.72
CA GLU A 37 -5.12 9.12 6.04
C GLU A 37 -5.63 7.80 6.62
N ASP A 38 -5.38 7.60 7.91
CA ASP A 38 -5.77 6.43 8.69
C ASP A 38 -7.21 6.49 9.20
N ALA A 39 -7.83 7.68 9.20
CA ALA A 39 -9.25 7.85 9.45
C ALA A 39 -9.76 9.13 8.78
N SER A 40 -11.08 9.23 8.61
CA SER A 40 -11.74 10.44 8.11
C SER A 40 -11.38 11.64 9.00
N GLY A 41 -10.72 12.65 8.41
CA GLY A 41 -10.32 13.86 9.14
C GLY A 41 -9.10 13.68 10.04
N ALA A 42 -8.34 12.58 9.93
CA ALA A 42 -7.13 12.38 10.71
C ALA A 42 -5.99 13.36 10.35
N GLY A 43 -6.05 13.97 9.16
CA GLY A 43 -5.05 14.90 8.66
C GLY A 43 -3.79 14.20 8.17
N LEU A 44 -3.06 14.89 7.28
CA LEU A 44 -1.71 14.52 6.85
C LEU A 44 -0.68 15.39 7.57
N ALA A 45 0.49 14.83 7.88
CA ALA A 45 1.60 15.59 8.44
C ALA A 45 2.95 14.94 8.07
N GLY A 46 3.82 15.74 7.44
CA GLY A 46 5.15 15.31 7.03
C GLY A 46 5.15 14.10 6.11
N TRP A 47 6.25 13.36 6.15
CA TRP A 47 6.41 12.07 5.48
C TRP A 47 6.05 10.92 6.43
N GLY A 48 5.68 9.76 5.88
CA GLY A 48 5.38 8.55 6.66
C GLY A 48 5.05 7.33 5.82
N TRP A 49 5.07 6.17 6.47
CA TRP A 49 4.82 4.87 5.85
C TRP A 49 3.32 4.58 5.73
N ARG A 50 2.90 4.00 4.61
CA ARG A 50 1.50 3.60 4.35
C ARG A 50 1.42 2.23 3.72
N ASP A 51 0.35 1.51 4.05
CA ASP A 51 -0.03 0.24 3.45
C ASP A 51 -1.52 0.26 3.06
N ASN A 52 -2.06 -0.88 2.65
CA ASN A 52 -3.46 -1.03 2.27
C ASN A 52 -4.42 -1.22 3.46
N GLY A 53 -4.00 -0.89 4.68
CA GLY A 53 -4.81 -0.84 5.88
C GLY A 53 -5.57 0.48 6.03
N TYR A 54 -6.66 0.45 6.81
CA TYR A 54 -7.40 1.64 7.20
C TYR A 54 -7.74 1.59 8.68
N GLY A 55 -7.34 2.63 9.40
CA GLY A 55 -7.34 2.69 10.87
C GLY A 55 -5.93 2.93 11.43
N ALA A 56 -5.84 3.64 12.56
CA ALA A 56 -4.57 3.87 13.24
C ALA A 56 -3.99 2.52 13.73
N GLY A 57 -2.76 2.21 13.30
CA GLY A 57 -2.09 0.95 13.66
C GLY A 57 -2.69 -0.31 13.02
N VAL A 58 -3.57 -0.16 12.03
CA VAL A 58 -4.18 -1.29 11.30
C VAL A 58 -3.33 -1.62 10.09
N MET A 59 -2.81 -2.85 10.02
CA MET A 59 -2.18 -3.37 8.82
C MET A 59 -3.21 -3.90 7.83
N GLY A 60 -2.97 -3.66 6.54
CA GLY A 60 -3.82 -4.17 5.48
C GLY A 60 -3.60 -5.66 5.18
N PRO A 61 -4.47 -6.27 4.36
CA PRO A 61 -4.29 -7.65 3.93
C PRO A 61 -2.99 -7.85 3.15
N ALA A 62 -2.30 -8.96 3.43
CA ALA A 62 -1.08 -9.33 2.72
C ALA A 62 -1.32 -9.55 1.22
N ILE A 63 -0.33 -9.19 0.41
CA ILE A 63 -0.31 -9.46 -1.03
C ILE A 63 0.38 -10.80 -1.26
N VAL A 64 -0.37 -11.78 -1.77
CA VAL A 64 0.13 -13.14 -2.03
C VAL A 64 0.41 -13.31 -3.52
N PHE A 65 1.57 -13.90 -3.85
CA PHE A 65 1.96 -14.20 -5.22
C PHE A 65 1.91 -15.71 -5.48
N ALA A 66 1.37 -16.12 -6.62
CA ALA A 66 1.29 -17.54 -6.99
C ALA A 66 2.66 -18.20 -7.17
N THR A 67 3.66 -17.42 -7.61
CA THR A 67 5.01 -17.89 -7.87
C THR A 67 6.04 -16.90 -7.33
N ALA A 68 7.17 -17.45 -6.89
CA ALA A 68 8.35 -16.65 -6.60
C ALA A 68 8.93 -16.05 -7.89
N GLY A 69 9.82 -15.06 -7.72
CA GLY A 69 10.52 -14.41 -8.82
C GLY A 69 10.13 -12.94 -8.97
N LEU A 70 10.51 -12.36 -10.10
CA LEU A 70 10.30 -10.94 -10.38
C LEU A 70 8.80 -10.62 -10.46
N GLN A 71 8.40 -9.57 -9.76
CA GLN A 71 7.03 -9.04 -9.79
C GLN A 71 7.06 -7.58 -10.22
N THR A 72 6.08 -7.19 -11.02
CA THR A 72 5.84 -5.79 -11.38
C THR A 72 4.77 -5.23 -10.47
N LEU A 73 5.07 -4.11 -9.81
CA LEU A 73 4.10 -3.27 -9.13
C LEU A 73 3.73 -2.08 -10.03
N ARG A 74 2.43 -1.84 -10.17
CA ARG A 74 1.88 -0.63 -10.78
C ARG A 74 1.17 0.20 -9.72
N ILE A 75 1.59 1.45 -9.58
CA ILE A 75 0.99 2.45 -8.69
C ILE A 75 0.26 3.50 -9.53
N GLN A 76 -0.96 3.85 -9.13
CA GLN A 76 -1.78 4.84 -9.81
C GLN A 76 -2.32 5.85 -8.79
N PRO A 77 -1.89 7.12 -8.84
CA PRO A 77 -2.45 8.15 -7.99
C PRO A 77 -3.91 8.42 -8.38
N ARG A 78 -4.71 8.78 -7.37
CA ARG A 78 -6.07 9.28 -7.55
C ARG A 78 -6.07 10.74 -7.12
N GLU A 79 -6.63 11.60 -7.97
CA GLU A 79 -6.87 13.01 -7.67
C GLU A 79 -5.59 13.83 -7.51
N ASP A 80 -5.28 14.25 -6.29
CA ASP A 80 -4.23 15.21 -5.97
C ASP A 80 -2.93 14.44 -5.74
N GLY A 81 -2.04 14.49 -6.74
CA GLY A 81 -0.80 13.70 -6.76
C GLY A 81 -0.01 13.73 -5.45
N LEU A 82 0.72 12.64 -5.19
CA LEU A 82 1.56 12.48 -4.00
C LEU A 82 3.00 12.13 -4.39
N GLY A 83 3.92 12.49 -3.51
CA GLY A 83 5.31 12.04 -3.57
C GLY A 83 5.43 10.63 -3.00
N ILE A 84 6.15 9.77 -3.72
CA ILE A 84 6.57 8.44 -3.24
C ILE A 84 8.09 8.48 -3.15
N ASP A 85 8.63 8.28 -1.95
CA ASP A 85 10.08 8.19 -1.74
C ASP A 85 10.55 6.74 -1.72
N GLN A 86 9.83 5.87 -1.00
CA GLN A 86 10.19 4.47 -0.85
C GLN A 86 8.98 3.55 -1.02
N VAL A 87 9.23 2.39 -1.62
CA VAL A 87 8.30 1.26 -1.70
C VAL A 87 9.01 0.05 -1.13
N VAL A 88 8.36 -0.65 -0.20
CA VAL A 88 8.91 -1.84 0.45
C VAL A 88 7.91 -2.98 0.30
N LEU A 89 8.36 -4.08 -0.27
CA LEU A 89 7.68 -5.37 -0.23
C LEU A 89 8.51 -6.32 0.63
N SER A 90 7.95 -6.76 1.76
CA SER A 90 8.66 -7.61 2.73
C SER A 90 7.78 -8.75 3.19
N ALA A 91 8.25 -9.98 3.02
CA ALA A 91 7.56 -11.19 3.49
C ALA A 91 7.90 -11.56 4.94
N VAL A 92 8.77 -10.79 5.62
CA VAL A 92 9.28 -11.14 6.95
C VAL A 92 9.28 -9.91 7.87
N LYS A 93 10.29 -9.03 7.74
CA LYS A 93 10.53 -7.94 8.69
C LYS A 93 9.36 -6.95 8.78
N TYR A 94 8.74 -6.62 7.65
CA TYR A 94 7.64 -5.65 7.59
C TYR A 94 6.31 -6.27 7.19
N LEU A 95 6.15 -7.58 7.41
CA LEU A 95 4.90 -8.28 7.07
C LEU A 95 3.74 -7.83 7.99
N SER A 96 4.03 -7.58 9.26
CA SER A 96 3.03 -7.25 10.29
C SER A 96 3.28 -5.91 10.99
N SER A 97 4.23 -5.11 10.48
CA SER A 97 4.56 -3.80 11.04
C SER A 97 5.23 -2.94 9.96
N PRO A 98 4.87 -1.65 9.82
CA PRO A 98 5.52 -0.78 8.85
C PRO A 98 6.94 -0.45 9.30
N PRO A 99 7.83 0.00 8.39
CA PRO A 99 9.18 0.40 8.77
C PRO A 99 9.23 1.55 9.79
N GLY A 100 8.26 2.47 9.72
CA GLY A 100 8.16 3.62 10.60
C GLY A 100 6.74 4.13 10.75
N ALA A 101 6.59 5.31 11.34
CA ALA A 101 5.32 5.93 11.64
C ALA A 101 4.57 6.44 10.39
N LEU A 102 3.27 6.67 10.58
CA LEU A 102 2.34 7.14 9.55
C LEU A 102 2.50 8.64 9.21
N LYS A 103 3.07 9.42 10.13
CA LYS A 103 3.19 10.89 10.06
C LYS A 103 4.49 11.32 10.71
N ASN A 104 5.09 12.40 10.20
CA ASN A 104 6.32 12.99 10.72
C ASN A 104 7.43 11.96 10.98
N ASP A 105 7.52 10.93 10.15
CA ASP A 105 8.50 9.86 10.29
C ASP A 105 9.83 10.28 9.64
N ASN A 106 10.93 9.71 10.15
CA ASN A 106 12.27 9.92 9.62
C ASN A 106 12.99 8.60 9.27
N THR A 107 12.25 7.48 9.24
CA THR A 107 12.81 6.15 8.96
C THR A 107 12.97 5.94 7.47
N VAL A 108 14.16 6.21 6.94
CA VAL A 108 14.52 5.93 5.54
C VAL A 108 15.32 4.62 5.47
N LEU A 109 14.87 3.66 4.68
CA LEU A 109 15.55 2.38 4.50
C LEU A 109 16.72 2.48 3.52
N PRO A 110 17.80 1.70 3.73
CA PRO A 110 18.88 1.59 2.74
C PRO A 110 18.38 0.98 1.43
N ARG A 111 19.05 1.33 0.32
CA ARG A 111 18.77 0.82 -1.04
C ARG A 111 19.38 -0.54 -1.28
#